data_AF-A0A251RC67-F1
#
_entry.id   AF-A0A251RC67-F1
#
_cell.length_a   1.000
_cell.length_b   1.000
_cell.length_c   1.000
_cell.angle_alpha   90.00
_cell.angle_beta   90.00
_cell.angle_gamma   90.00
#
_symmetry.space_group_name_H-M   'P 1'
#
loop_
_entity.id
_entity.type
_entity.pdbx_description
1 polymer ?
#
loop_
_entity_poly.entity_id
_entity_poly.type
_entity_poly.pdbx_seq_one_letter_code
_entity_poly.pdbx_strand_id
1 'polypeptide(L)'
;MSRVMLYVVYQKYNEAMHGLALSIMELLAIGLGVDRMLYREFFEDAVSVMRTNLYPTCQEPNLSLGTGPHCDSNALTILHQDLVGGLDVFVDNKWQKVRPIPGALVINIGGVFAALSNGIYRSSLHRAVVNSHKERRSSVFFMCPRADKLVKLAEELVPTSEGAQESFRISHGQIYSKLL
;
A
#
# COMPACT_ATOMS: atom_id res chain seq x y z
N MET A 1 -24.73 -1.01 19.53
CA MET A 1 -23.83 -0.05 18.85
C MET A 1 -24.44 0.24 17.48
N SER A 2 -24.98 1.45 17.24
CA SER A 2 -25.79 1.73 16.04
C SER A 2 -24.93 1.88 14.78
N ARG A 3 -25.46 1.50 13.61
CA ARG A 3 -24.79 1.60 12.29
C ARG A 3 -24.20 3.00 12.02
N VAL A 4 -24.86 4.04 12.51
CA VAL A 4 -24.43 5.45 12.37
C VAL A 4 -23.09 5.70 13.06
N MET A 5 -22.85 5.13 14.24
CA MET A 5 -21.61 5.36 14.98
C MET A 5 -20.41 4.70 14.31
N LEU A 6 -20.59 3.50 13.73
CA LEU A 6 -19.52 2.84 12.97
C LEU A 6 -19.14 3.65 11.73
N TYR A 7 -20.13 4.18 11.00
CA TYR A 7 -19.89 5.04 9.85
C TYR A 7 -19.08 6.28 10.21
N VAL A 8 -19.46 7.01 11.27
CA VAL A 8 -18.73 8.22 11.71
C VAL A 8 -17.29 7.90 12.10
N VAL A 9 -17.05 6.79 12.80
CA VAL A 9 -15.69 6.37 13.17
C VAL A 9 -14.86 6.02 11.94
N TYR A 10 -15.46 5.31 10.99
CA TYR A 10 -14.79 4.92 9.74
C TYR A 10 -14.39 6.13 8.90
N GLN A 11 -15.29 7.12 8.76
CA GLN A 11 -15.00 8.34 8.02
C GLN A 11 -13.85 9.14 8.65
N LYS A 12 -13.90 9.36 9.97
CA LYS A 12 -12.81 10.04 10.68
C LYS A 12 -11.46 9.32 10.53
N TYR A 13 -11.49 7.99 10.59
CA TYR A 13 -10.27 7.19 10.39
C TYR A 13 -9.76 7.31 8.96
N ASN A 14 -10.64 7.27 7.96
CA ASN A 14 -10.27 7.45 6.56
C ASN A 14 -9.65 8.83 6.29
N GLU A 15 -10.25 9.90 6.82
CA GLU A 15 -9.73 11.27 6.72
C GLU A 15 -8.35 11.41 7.37
N ALA A 16 -8.17 10.84 8.57
CA ALA A 16 -6.88 10.84 9.25
C ALA A 16 -5.80 10.07 8.48
N MET A 17 -6.16 8.90 7.92
CA MET A 17 -5.25 8.10 7.09
C MET A 17 -4.89 8.80 5.77
N HIS A 18 -5.84 9.51 5.16
CA HIS A 18 -5.57 10.33 3.97
C HIS A 18 -4.57 11.44 4.27
N GLY A 19 -4.78 12.20 5.35
CA GLY A 19 -3.84 13.24 5.78
C GLY A 19 -2.43 12.69 6.10
N LEU A 20 -2.36 11.52 6.76
CA LEU A 20 -1.10 10.83 7.00
C LEU A 20 -0.43 10.39 5.68
N ALA A 21 -1.18 9.81 4.76
CA ALA A 21 -0.69 9.35 3.47
C ALA A 21 -0.11 10.51 2.64
N LEU A 22 -0.79 11.67 2.61
CA LEU A 22 -0.27 12.89 1.97
C LEU A 22 1.05 13.36 2.60
N SER A 23 1.16 13.29 3.92
CA SER A 23 2.40 13.64 4.64
C SER A 23 3.54 12.67 4.30
N ILE A 24 3.23 11.37 4.15
CA ILE A 24 4.20 10.37 3.69
C ILE A 24 4.64 10.64 2.25
N MET A 25 3.73 11.05 1.36
CA MET A 25 4.07 11.41 -0.02
C MET A 25 5.09 12.55 -0.09
N GLU A 26 4.97 13.56 0.77
CA GLU A 26 5.98 14.63 0.88
C GLU A 26 7.35 14.09 1.28
N LEU A 27 7.40 13.18 2.28
CA LEU A 27 8.64 12.59 2.74
C LEU A 27 9.29 11.73 1.64
N LEU A 28 8.49 11.00 0.88
CA LEU A 28 8.98 10.20 -0.25
C LEU A 28 9.52 11.09 -1.38
N ALA A 29 8.86 12.22 -1.67
CA ALA A 29 9.35 13.23 -2.62
C ALA A 29 10.71 13.80 -2.18
N ILE A 30 10.83 14.23 -0.92
CA ILE A 30 12.09 14.72 -0.36
C ILE A 30 13.19 13.66 -0.49
N GLY A 31 12.88 12.39 -0.17
CA GLY A 31 13.83 11.28 -0.28
C GLY A 31 14.28 10.98 -1.73
N LEU A 32 13.49 11.39 -2.73
CA LEU A 32 13.83 11.27 -4.15
C LEU A 32 14.56 12.50 -4.69
N GLY A 33 14.71 13.57 -3.90
CA GLY A 33 15.32 14.81 -4.35
C GLY A 33 14.46 15.62 -5.34
N VAL A 34 13.16 15.34 -5.41
CA VAL A 34 12.19 16.11 -6.21
C VAL A 34 11.49 17.15 -5.32
N ASP A 35 10.68 18.02 -5.93
CA ASP A 35 9.87 18.97 -5.18
C ASP A 35 8.99 18.26 -4.13
N ARG A 36 9.02 18.77 -2.88
CA ARG A 36 8.31 18.20 -1.73
C ARG A 36 6.81 18.04 -1.97
N MET A 37 6.21 18.97 -2.71
CA MET A 37 4.77 19.03 -2.94
C MET A 37 4.33 18.17 -4.12
N LEU A 38 5.25 17.79 -5.02
CA LEU A 38 4.95 17.06 -6.26
C LEU A 38 3.98 15.89 -6.05
N TYR A 39 4.31 14.94 -5.18
CA TYR A 39 3.45 13.78 -4.96
C TYR A 39 2.28 14.08 -4.02
N ARG A 40 2.41 15.04 -3.11
CA ARG A 40 1.29 15.46 -2.26
C ARG A 40 0.15 16.00 -3.11
N GLU A 41 0.45 16.92 -4.03
CA GLU A 41 -0.53 17.50 -4.97
C GLU A 41 -1.05 16.44 -5.96
N PHE A 42 -0.18 15.54 -6.43
CA PHE A 42 -0.60 14.44 -7.29
C PHE A 42 -1.61 13.50 -6.61
N PHE A 43 -1.57 13.33 -5.28
CA PHE A 43 -2.48 12.46 -4.53
C PHE A 43 -3.53 13.21 -3.69
N GLU A 44 -3.65 14.54 -3.81
CA GLU A 44 -4.59 15.32 -3.01
C GLU A 44 -6.05 14.86 -3.18
N ASP A 45 -6.43 14.57 -4.43
CA ASP A 45 -7.73 14.04 -4.85
C ASP A 45 -7.73 12.51 -5.01
N ALA A 46 -6.79 11.81 -4.36
CA ALA A 46 -6.69 10.36 -4.42
C ALA A 46 -7.99 9.68 -3.95
N VAL A 47 -8.29 8.55 -4.58
CA VAL A 47 -9.36 7.67 -4.14
C VAL A 47 -8.80 6.75 -3.06
N SER A 48 -9.33 6.89 -1.85
CA SER A 48 -9.01 6.00 -0.73
C SER A 48 -9.92 4.78 -0.71
N VAL A 49 -9.34 3.58 -0.59
CA VAL A 49 -10.08 2.35 -0.29
C VAL A 49 -9.65 1.84 1.07
N MET A 50 -10.62 1.60 1.95
CA MET A 50 -10.36 0.96 3.23
C MET A 50 -10.90 -0.47 3.22
N ARG A 51 -10.12 -1.40 3.78
CA ARG A 51 -10.44 -2.83 3.86
C ARG A 51 -10.16 -3.33 5.28
N THR A 52 -11.15 -3.95 5.92
CA THR A 52 -10.96 -4.66 7.19
C THR A 52 -10.88 -6.16 6.91
N ASN A 53 -9.80 -6.79 7.36
CA ASN A 53 -9.60 -8.22 7.23
C ASN A 53 -9.81 -8.92 8.58
N LEU A 54 -10.54 -10.03 8.54
CA LEU A 54 -10.71 -10.97 9.65
C LEU A 54 -10.15 -12.32 9.21
N TYR A 55 -9.18 -12.83 9.96
CA TYR A 55 -8.56 -14.13 9.70
C TYR A 55 -8.89 -15.06 10.86
N PRO A 56 -9.87 -15.97 10.71
CA PRO A 56 -10.20 -16.96 11.73
C PRO A 56 -9.02 -17.88 12.05
N THR A 57 -9.11 -18.59 13.18
CA THR A 57 -8.20 -19.69 13.46
C THR A 57 -8.33 -20.79 12.41
N CYS A 58 -7.20 -21.35 11.99
CA CYS A 58 -7.11 -22.39 10.97
C CYS A 58 -6.51 -23.66 11.59
N GLN A 59 -7.11 -24.82 11.35
CA GLN A 59 -6.62 -26.10 11.85
C GLN A 59 -5.31 -26.54 11.17
N GLU A 60 -5.16 -26.20 9.88
CA GLU A 60 -4.00 -26.57 9.06
C GLU A 60 -3.27 -25.31 8.55
N PRO A 61 -2.67 -24.50 9.44
CA PRO A 61 -2.13 -23.19 9.07
C PRO A 61 -0.91 -23.28 8.13
N ASN A 62 -0.26 -24.44 8.04
CA ASN A 62 0.84 -24.66 7.10
C ASN A 62 0.36 -24.95 5.67
N LEU A 63 -0.93 -25.27 5.48
CA LEU A 63 -1.54 -25.58 4.17
C LEU A 63 -2.46 -24.45 3.68
N SER A 64 -2.67 -23.41 4.49
CA SER A 64 -3.61 -22.33 4.21
C SER A 64 -2.96 -20.96 4.32
N LEU A 65 -3.40 -20.03 3.47
CA LEU A 65 -3.07 -18.61 3.58
C LEU A 65 -4.34 -17.82 3.81
N GLY A 66 -4.25 -16.79 4.65
CA GLY A 66 -5.33 -15.82 4.81
C GLY A 66 -5.42 -14.90 3.59
N THR A 67 -4.27 -14.49 3.07
CA THR A 67 -4.15 -13.75 1.81
C THR A 67 -2.91 -14.25 1.10
N GLY A 68 -3.06 -14.65 -0.17
CA GLY A 68 -1.95 -15.18 -0.98
C GLY A 68 -0.84 -14.15 -1.25
N PRO A 69 0.32 -14.60 -1.76
CA PRO A 69 1.39 -13.70 -2.21
C PRO A 69 0.90 -12.71 -3.26
N HIS A 70 1.10 -11.41 -3.03
CA HIS A 70 0.77 -10.36 -3.97
C HIS A 70 1.62 -9.11 -3.73
N CYS A 71 1.67 -8.24 -4.73
CA CYS A 71 2.14 -6.87 -4.60
C CYS A 71 0.94 -5.94 -4.62
N ASP A 72 1.00 -4.87 -3.82
CA ASP A 72 -0.02 -3.83 -3.86
C ASP A 72 0.10 -3.05 -5.15
N SER A 73 -1.03 -2.81 -5.80
CA SER A 73 -1.08 -2.13 -7.09
C SER A 73 -1.46 -0.64 -6.97
N ASN A 74 -1.75 -0.17 -5.76
CA ASN A 74 -2.00 1.23 -5.41
C ASN A 74 -0.68 2.05 -5.32
N ALA A 75 -0.72 3.27 -4.79
CA ALA A 75 0.49 4.06 -4.55
C ALA A 75 1.08 3.80 -3.15
N LEU A 76 0.23 3.80 -2.13
CA LEU A 76 0.63 3.61 -0.74
C LEU A 76 -0.42 2.80 0.02
N THR A 77 0.06 1.84 0.81
CA THR A 77 -0.75 1.08 1.76
C THR A 77 -0.35 1.45 3.19
N ILE A 78 -1.33 1.80 4.01
CA ILE A 78 -1.18 2.00 5.46
C ILE A 78 -1.96 0.90 6.17
N LEU A 79 -1.25 0.03 6.88
CA LEU A 79 -1.80 -1.13 7.57
C LEU A 79 -1.74 -0.93 9.08
N HIS A 80 -2.91 -0.96 9.70
CA HIS A 80 -3.06 -1.15 11.14
C HIS A 80 -3.36 -2.64 11.41
N GLN A 81 -2.53 -3.29 12.21
CA GLN A 81 -2.70 -4.69 12.57
C GLN A 81 -2.69 -4.88 14.09
N ASP A 82 -3.36 -5.94 14.54
CA ASP A 82 -3.27 -6.37 15.93
C ASP A 82 -1.89 -6.98 16.25
N LEU A 83 -1.77 -7.52 17.46
CA LEU A 83 -0.53 -8.12 17.96
C LEU A 83 -0.40 -9.63 17.66
N VAL A 84 -1.30 -10.23 16.87
CA VAL A 84 -1.25 -11.66 16.55
C VAL A 84 -0.15 -11.97 15.54
N GLY A 85 0.19 -11.00 14.69
CA GLY A 85 1.16 -11.20 13.60
C GLY A 85 0.55 -11.96 12.43
N GLY A 86 1.39 -12.38 11.48
CA GLY A 86 0.96 -13.12 10.29
C GLY A 86 1.13 -12.38 8.97
N LEU A 87 1.56 -11.11 8.99
CA LEU A 87 2.08 -10.46 7.78
C LEU A 87 3.50 -10.96 7.52
N ASP A 88 3.72 -11.51 6.33
CA ASP A 88 5.05 -11.84 5.82
C ASP A 88 5.37 -10.96 4.60
N VAL A 89 6.62 -10.53 4.47
CA VAL A 89 7.18 -9.85 3.30
C VAL A 89 8.29 -10.70 2.69
N PHE A 90 8.41 -10.73 1.37
CA PHE A 90 9.45 -11.47 0.67
C PHE A 90 10.65 -10.56 0.37
N VAL A 91 11.77 -10.82 1.06
CA VAL A 91 13.00 -10.03 0.96
C VAL A 91 14.18 -10.99 1.00
N ASP A 92 15.18 -10.80 0.13
CA ASP A 92 16.36 -11.66 -0.01
C ASP A 92 16.01 -13.14 -0.27
N ASN A 93 15.07 -13.37 -1.20
CA ASN A 93 14.58 -14.70 -1.60
C ASN A 93 13.98 -15.53 -0.46
N LYS A 94 13.52 -14.89 0.62
CA LYS A 94 12.90 -15.54 1.77
C LYS A 94 11.71 -14.75 2.30
N TRP A 95 10.74 -15.47 2.85
CA TRP A 95 9.65 -14.87 3.61
C TRP A 95 10.16 -14.42 5.00
N GLN A 96 9.93 -13.17 5.34
CA GLN A 96 10.27 -12.57 6.62
C GLN A 96 9.00 -12.07 7.32
N LYS A 97 8.87 -12.41 8.59
CA LYS A 97 7.73 -11.99 9.41
C LYS A 97 7.84 -10.52 9.76
N VAL A 98 6.77 -9.76 9.54
CA VAL A 98 6.67 -8.39 10.04
C VAL A 98 6.14 -8.45 11.47
N ARG A 99 7.01 -8.18 12.45
CA ARG A 99 6.64 -8.19 13.87
C ARG A 99 5.67 -7.04 14.17
N PRO A 100 4.48 -7.30 14.74
CA PRO A 100 3.60 -6.24 15.20
C PRO A 100 4.25 -5.45 16.35
N ILE A 101 4.12 -4.12 16.28
CA ILE A 101 4.57 -3.20 17.32
C ILE A 101 3.34 -2.43 17.82
N PRO A 102 3.05 -2.42 19.13
CA PRO A 102 1.92 -1.67 19.68
C PRO A 102 1.96 -0.19 19.28
N GLY A 103 0.85 0.31 18.74
CA GLY A 103 0.72 1.71 18.31
C GLY A 103 1.39 2.05 16.98
N ALA A 104 2.06 1.09 16.32
CA ALA A 104 2.70 1.31 15.03
C ALA A 104 1.75 0.99 13.86
N LEU A 105 1.97 1.70 12.75
CA LEU A 105 1.40 1.40 11.45
C LEU A 105 2.49 0.80 10.55
N VAL A 106 2.11 -0.15 9.70
CA VAL A 106 2.99 -0.66 8.64
C VAL A 106 2.71 0.12 7.37
N ILE A 107 3.76 0.66 6.77
CA ILE A 107 3.69 1.40 5.51
C ILE A 107 4.29 0.52 4.41
N ASN A 108 3.54 0.30 3.32
CA ASN A 108 4.02 -0.41 2.15
C ASN A 108 3.87 0.44 0.89
N ILE A 109 4.88 0.41 0.03
CA ILE A 109 4.87 1.08 -1.27
C ILE A 109 4.12 0.19 -2.27
N GLY A 110 3.20 0.77 -3.02
CA GLY A 110 2.49 0.08 -4.09
C GLY A 110 3.10 0.33 -5.48
N GLY A 111 2.61 -0.41 -6.47
CA GLY A 111 3.13 -0.42 -7.83
C GLY A 111 3.08 0.95 -8.53
N VAL A 112 2.07 1.78 -8.25
CA VAL A 112 1.98 3.13 -8.83
C VAL A 112 3.15 3.99 -8.36
N PHE A 113 3.47 3.97 -7.07
CA PHE A 113 4.56 4.79 -6.55
C PHE A 113 5.93 4.22 -6.90
N ALA A 114 6.05 2.89 -6.98
CA ALA A 114 7.23 2.26 -7.55
C ALA A 114 7.49 2.74 -8.99
N ALA A 115 6.44 2.88 -9.82
CA ALA A 115 6.57 3.44 -11.16
C ALA A 115 6.91 4.94 -11.15
N LEU A 116 6.25 5.76 -10.31
CA LEU A 116 6.53 7.21 -10.19
C LEU A 116 7.96 7.52 -9.74
N SER A 117 8.56 6.60 -8.97
CA SER A 117 9.93 6.71 -8.47
C SER A 117 10.96 6.04 -9.38
N ASN A 118 10.58 5.64 -10.59
CA ASN A 118 11.43 4.92 -11.54
C ASN A 118 12.09 3.66 -10.92
N GLY A 119 11.34 2.93 -10.10
CA GLY A 119 11.79 1.71 -9.45
C GLY A 119 12.75 1.89 -8.26
N ILE A 120 13.06 3.13 -7.86
CA ILE A 120 13.88 3.42 -6.67
C ILE A 120 13.19 2.84 -5.42
N TYR A 121 11.89 3.10 -5.26
CA TYR A 121 11.07 2.40 -4.28
C TYR A 121 10.43 1.16 -4.91
N ARG A 122 10.35 0.09 -4.12
CA ARG A 122 9.88 -1.22 -4.58
C ARG A 122 8.51 -1.54 -4.01
N SER A 123 7.59 -2.00 -4.86
CA SER A 123 6.39 -2.69 -4.42
C SER A 123 6.76 -4.11 -4.00
N SER A 124 6.62 -4.39 -2.70
CA SER A 124 7.13 -5.63 -2.11
C SER A 124 6.07 -6.73 -2.14
N LEU A 125 6.50 -7.93 -2.56
CA LEU A 125 5.68 -9.13 -2.49
C LEU A 125 5.43 -9.48 -1.02
N HIS A 126 4.16 -9.60 -0.63
CA HIS A 126 3.75 -9.88 0.74
C HIS A 126 2.55 -10.82 0.78
N ARG A 127 2.31 -11.43 1.94
CA ARG A 127 1.17 -12.35 2.17
C ARG A 127 0.68 -12.26 3.62
N ALA A 128 -0.51 -12.78 3.88
CA ALA A 128 -1.00 -12.99 5.23
C ALA A 128 -1.14 -14.50 5.52
N VAL A 129 -0.37 -15.01 6.47
CA VAL A 129 -0.50 -16.38 6.98
C VAL A 129 -1.55 -16.44 8.09
N VAL A 130 -2.15 -17.62 8.27
CA VAL A 130 -3.10 -17.91 9.35
C VAL A 130 -2.42 -18.70 10.47
N ASN A 131 -3.12 -18.85 11.60
CA ASN A 131 -2.63 -19.61 12.74
C ASN A 131 -3.80 -20.39 13.38
N SER A 132 -3.48 -21.37 14.24
CA SER A 132 -4.49 -22.22 14.89
C SER A 132 -4.95 -21.72 16.27
N HIS A 133 -4.35 -20.66 16.80
CA HIS A 133 -4.48 -20.30 18.22
C HIS A 133 -5.30 -19.03 18.48
N LYS A 134 -5.34 -18.07 17.55
CA LYS A 134 -6.03 -16.79 17.73
C LYS A 134 -6.42 -16.14 16.40
N GLU A 135 -7.65 -15.65 16.34
CA GLU A 135 -8.12 -14.82 15.23
C GLU A 135 -7.26 -13.55 15.09
N ARG A 136 -6.87 -13.22 13.86
CA ARG A 136 -6.12 -12.00 13.52
C ARG A 136 -7.04 -10.99 12.84
N ARG A 137 -6.88 -9.71 13.18
CA ARG A 137 -7.58 -8.57 12.58
C ARG A 137 -6.59 -7.55 12.04
N SER A 138 -6.96 -6.92 10.93
CA SER A 138 -6.24 -5.77 10.40
C SER A 138 -7.14 -4.83 9.63
N SER A 139 -6.84 -3.55 9.65
CA SER A 139 -7.47 -2.52 8.84
C SER A 139 -6.43 -1.92 7.89
N VAL A 140 -6.76 -1.90 6.61
CA VAL A 140 -5.88 -1.46 5.53
C VAL A 140 -6.48 -0.22 4.88
N PHE A 141 -5.67 0.81 4.70
CA PHE A 141 -5.97 1.97 3.88
C PHE A 141 -5.10 1.92 2.64
N PHE A 142 -5.71 2.09 1.47
CA PHE A 142 -5.06 2.15 0.18
C PHE A 142 -5.24 3.52 -0.44
N MET A 143 -4.15 4.17 -0.82
CA MET A 143 -4.15 5.41 -1.58
C MET A 143 -4.00 5.10 -3.07
N CYS A 144 -5.05 5.30 -3.85
CA CYS A 144 -5.03 5.12 -5.29
C CYS A 144 -5.09 6.50 -5.98
N PRO A 145 -4.33 6.74 -7.05
CA PRO A 145 -4.54 7.95 -7.85
C PRO A 145 -5.95 7.93 -8.47
N ARG A 146 -6.46 9.12 -8.80
CA ARG A 146 -7.68 9.25 -9.60
C ARG A 146 -7.50 8.54 -10.94
N ALA A 147 -8.53 7.84 -11.43
CA ALA A 147 -8.42 6.91 -12.56
C ALA A 147 -8.08 7.59 -13.92
N ASP A 148 -8.22 8.89 -14.03
CA ASP A 148 -7.88 9.69 -15.21
C ASP A 148 -6.49 10.35 -15.12
N LYS A 149 -5.80 10.25 -13.98
CA LYS A 149 -4.45 10.80 -13.82
C LYS A 149 -3.43 10.01 -14.65
N LEU A 150 -2.57 10.75 -15.34
CA LEU A 150 -1.42 10.20 -16.07
C LEU A 150 -0.27 10.00 -15.09
N VAL A 151 0.29 8.80 -15.05
CA VAL A 151 1.54 8.54 -14.31
C VAL A 151 2.71 8.89 -15.23
N LYS A 152 3.49 9.88 -14.80
CA LYS A 152 4.69 10.34 -15.48
C LYS A 152 5.80 10.48 -14.44
N LEU A 153 7.02 10.11 -14.83
CA LEU A 153 8.21 10.39 -14.04
C LEU A 153 8.44 11.90 -13.91
N ALA A 154 8.92 12.31 -12.74
CA ALA A 154 9.52 13.62 -12.57
C ALA A 154 10.77 13.72 -13.47
N GLU A 155 11.07 14.91 -13.99
CA GLU A 155 12.17 15.11 -14.93
C GLU A 155 13.51 14.70 -14.33
N GLU A 156 13.69 14.96 -13.03
CA GLU A 156 14.84 14.60 -12.22
C GLU A 156 15.05 13.09 -12.09
N LEU A 157 14.01 12.28 -12.33
CA LEU A 157 14.02 10.82 -12.20
C LEU A 157 14.11 10.11 -13.56
N VAL A 158 14.11 10.85 -14.67
CA VAL A 158 14.28 10.28 -16.01
C VAL A 158 15.75 9.87 -16.21
N PRO A 159 16.04 8.63 -16.65
CA PRO A 159 17.41 8.20 -16.92
C PRO A 159 18.07 9.08 -18.01
N THR A 160 19.33 9.44 -17.80
CA THR A 160 20.13 10.24 -18.75
C THR A 160 20.54 9.47 -20.01
N SER A 161 20.37 8.15 -20.05
CA SER A 161 20.61 7.32 -21.24
C SER A 161 19.31 7.10 -22.02
N GLU A 162 19.35 7.27 -23.34
CA GLU A 162 18.21 7.10 -24.24
C GLU A 162 17.47 5.78 -23.99
N GLY A 163 16.20 5.88 -23.59
CA GLY A 163 15.28 4.75 -23.53
C GLY A 163 14.59 4.55 -22.17
N ALA A 164 13.64 5.44 -21.85
CA ALA A 164 12.27 5.07 -21.42
C ALA A 164 11.46 6.31 -21.04
N GLN A 165 10.54 6.72 -21.91
CA GLN A 165 9.30 7.37 -21.49
C GLN A 165 8.14 6.50 -21.96
N GLU A 166 7.70 5.56 -21.13
CA GLU A 166 6.32 5.13 -21.19
C GLU A 166 5.58 5.81 -20.05
N SER A 167 5.14 7.06 -20.28
CA SER A 167 4.03 7.59 -19.50
C SER A 167 2.84 6.66 -19.75
N PHE A 168 2.30 6.03 -18.72
CA PHE A 168 1.13 5.19 -18.86
C PHE A 168 -0.05 5.84 -18.17
N ARG A 169 -1.20 5.78 -18.83
CA ARG A 169 -2.47 6.06 -18.17
C ARG A 169 -2.78 4.86 -17.28
N ILE A 170 -3.24 5.12 -16.06
CA ILE A 170 -3.79 4.08 -15.23
C ILE A 170 -5.24 3.89 -15.67
N SER A 171 -5.54 2.93 -16.53
CA SER A 171 -6.92 2.41 -16.58
C SER A 171 -7.10 1.41 -15.43
N HIS A 172 -8.29 1.35 -14.83
CA HIS A 172 -8.63 0.36 -13.79
C HIS A 172 -8.24 -1.09 -14.18
N GLY A 173 -8.22 -1.41 -15.48
CA GLY A 173 -7.78 -2.71 -16.01
C GLY A 173 -6.26 -2.89 -16.17
N GLN A 174 -5.49 -1.82 -16.35
CA GLN A 174 -4.02 -1.89 -16.55
C GLN A 174 -3.23 -2.07 -15.25
N ILE A 175 -3.82 -1.69 -14.12
CA ILE A 175 -3.30 -1.99 -12.77
C ILE A 175 -3.06 -3.52 -12.60
N TYR A 176 -3.87 -4.35 -13.26
CA TYR A 176 -3.79 -5.80 -13.20
C TYR A 176 -3.02 -6.45 -14.37
N SER A 177 -2.75 -5.72 -15.47
CA SER A 177 -2.23 -6.32 -16.71
C SER A 177 -0.75 -6.05 -17.00
N LYS A 178 -0.08 -5.16 -16.24
CA LYS A 178 1.35 -4.82 -16.44
C LYS A 178 2.25 -5.15 -15.23
N LEU A 179 1.76 -5.87 -14.23
CA LEU A 179 2.51 -6.27 -13.02
C LEU A 179 2.60 -7.79 -12.84
N LEU A 180 2.47 -8.55 -13.92
CA LEU A 180 2.86 -9.96 -14.04
C LEU A 180 3.83 -10.11 -15.20
#